data_AF-A0A2M7PK42-F1
#
_entry.id   AF-A0A2M7PK42-F1
#
_cell.length_a   1.000
_cell.length_b   1.000
_cell.length_c   1.000
_cell.angle_alpha   90.00
_cell.angle_beta   90.00
_cell.angle_gamma   90.00
#
_symmetry.space_group_name_H-M   'P 1'
#
loop_
_entity.id
_entity.type
_entity.pdbx_description
1 polymer ?
#
loop_
_entity_poly.entity_id
_entity_poly.type
_entity_poly.pdbx_seq_one_letter_code
_entity_poly.pdbx_strand_id
1 'polypeptide(L)'
;MMKTTLLGLLLLLFISDGALAQQPKATNGELLVQLSRNTSIEQLMDQVSQVGVVNYQTVSARFQIFLLFFNESKTSRQELLSTLLNHEGVVNAQPNHLVTEREPDETCLPDDPFFFSSQWSLLNTGQGGGLPGADIDASSAWDLTTGGITALGDTIIIAIVD
;
A
#
# COMPACT_ATOMS: atom_id res chain seq x y z
N MET A 1 -48.44 8.41 44.81
CA MET A 1 -48.47 7.25 43.90
C MET A 1 -48.47 7.79 42.48
N MET A 2 -47.48 7.42 41.65
CA MET A 2 -47.29 7.76 40.21
C MET A 2 -46.94 9.24 39.91
N LYS A 3 -45.99 9.63 39.05
CA LYS A 3 -45.11 8.97 38.07
C LYS A 3 -43.94 9.94 37.76
N THR A 4 -42.80 9.35 37.45
CA THR A 4 -41.53 9.94 36.98
C THR A 4 -41.65 10.76 35.68
N THR A 5 -40.84 11.80 35.52
CA THR A 5 -40.40 12.24 34.18
C THR A 5 -38.98 12.78 34.27
N LEU A 6 -38.05 11.87 33.98
CA LEU A 6 -36.65 12.09 33.69
C LEU A 6 -36.55 12.29 32.17
N LEU A 7 -36.13 13.45 31.70
CA LEU A 7 -35.82 13.71 30.28
C LEU A 7 -34.73 14.79 30.32
N GLY A 8 -33.46 14.53 30.07
CA GLY A 8 -32.89 13.73 28.99
C GLY A 8 -32.00 14.67 28.17
N LEU A 9 -31.01 15.30 28.81
CA LEU A 9 -30.04 16.15 28.11
C LEU A 9 -28.97 15.21 27.54
N LEU A 10 -29.24 14.76 26.31
CA LEU A 10 -28.36 13.90 25.53
C LEU A 10 -27.03 14.63 25.28
N LEU A 11 -25.98 14.15 25.97
CA LEU A 11 -24.60 14.55 25.77
C LEU A 11 -24.16 14.07 24.38
N LEU A 12 -24.15 14.97 23.40
CA LEU A 12 -23.48 14.78 22.11
C LEU A 12 -21.95 14.77 22.35
N LEU A 13 -21.44 13.61 22.75
CA LEU A 13 -20.03 13.28 22.61
C LEU A 13 -19.76 13.13 21.11
N PHE A 14 -19.15 14.16 20.53
CA PHE A 14 -18.45 14.06 19.26
C PHE A 14 -17.33 13.04 19.43
N ILE A 15 -17.62 11.78 19.11
CA ILE A 15 -16.58 10.79 18.84
C ILE A 15 -15.97 11.26 17.53
N SER A 16 -14.89 12.02 17.64
CA SER A 16 -13.97 12.23 16.53
C SER A 16 -13.34 10.87 16.26
N ASP A 17 -13.96 10.07 15.39
CA ASP A 17 -13.27 8.98 14.71
C ASP A 17 -12.20 9.62 13.83
N GLY A 18 -11.08 9.96 14.45
CA GLY A 18 -9.82 10.13 13.75
C GLY A 18 -9.52 8.77 13.16
N ALA A 19 -9.89 8.57 11.89
CA ALA A 19 -9.38 7.47 11.11
C ALA A 19 -7.86 7.55 11.18
N LEU A 20 -7.26 6.73 12.05
CA LEU A 20 -5.84 6.46 12.01
C LEU A 20 -5.63 5.69 10.72
N ALA A 21 -5.44 6.42 9.62
CA ALA A 21 -4.85 5.86 8.42
C ALA A 21 -3.54 5.21 8.88
N GLN A 22 -3.49 3.88 8.83
CA GLN A 22 -2.32 3.14 9.24
C GLN A 22 -1.22 3.50 8.24
N GLN A 23 -0.36 4.43 8.62
CA GLN A 23 0.77 4.79 7.77
C GLN A 23 1.61 3.52 7.59
N PRO A 24 1.85 3.07 6.35
CA PRO A 24 2.61 1.86 6.12
C PRO A 24 3.95 2.00 6.84
N LYS A 25 4.25 1.03 7.69
CA LYS A 25 5.40 1.03 8.60
C LYS A 25 6.66 1.25 7.76
N ALA A 26 7.28 2.42 7.90
CA ALA A 26 8.51 2.74 7.19
C ALA A 26 9.72 2.35 8.03
N THR A 27 10.78 1.88 7.37
CA THR A 27 12.05 1.62 8.03
C THR A 27 12.67 2.93 8.51
N ASN A 28 13.26 2.87 9.70
CA ASN A 28 13.99 3.97 10.30
C ASN A 28 15.38 4.10 9.67
N GLY A 29 15.84 5.33 9.44
CA GLY A 29 17.12 5.60 8.79
C GLY A 29 17.21 5.27 7.30
N GLU A 30 16.09 5.02 6.62
CA GLU A 30 16.06 4.64 5.20
C GLU A 30 15.09 5.48 4.36
N LEU A 31 15.53 5.90 3.16
CA LEU A 31 14.70 6.57 2.15
C LEU A 31 15.02 6.04 0.75
N LEU A 32 13.99 5.86 -0.08
CA LEU A 32 14.15 5.61 -1.50
C LEU A 32 14.21 6.95 -2.24
N VAL A 33 15.15 7.06 -3.18
CA VAL A 33 15.27 8.21 -4.08
C VAL A 33 15.34 7.72 -5.52
N GLN A 34 14.64 8.42 -6.41
CA GLN A 34 14.74 8.26 -7.84
C GLN A 34 15.41 9.49 -8.44
N LEU A 35 16.48 9.29 -9.21
CA LEU A 35 17.22 10.37 -9.84
C LEU A 35 16.82 10.56 -11.29
N SER A 36 17.05 11.77 -11.79
CA SER A 36 16.95 12.07 -13.21
C SER A 36 18.17 11.53 -13.97
N ARG A 37 17.99 11.28 -15.27
CA ARG A 37 19.03 10.68 -16.15
C ARG A 37 20.34 11.47 -16.23
N ASN A 38 20.30 12.76 -15.89
CA ASN A 38 21.44 13.67 -15.89
C ASN A 38 22.13 13.80 -14.52
N THR A 39 21.62 13.15 -13.47
CA THR A 39 22.20 13.20 -12.12
C THR A 39 22.74 11.83 -11.72
N SER A 40 24.00 11.80 -11.28
CA SER A 40 24.62 10.58 -10.74
C SER A 40 24.40 10.48 -9.23
N ILE A 41 24.44 9.25 -8.71
CA ILE A 41 24.28 9.02 -7.27
C ILE A 41 25.45 9.61 -6.48
N GLU A 42 26.65 9.62 -7.04
CA GLU A 42 27.84 10.23 -6.45
C GLU A 42 27.65 11.74 -6.26
N GLN A 43 27.13 12.43 -7.28
CA GLN A 43 26.82 13.87 -7.19
C GLN A 43 25.80 14.18 -6.09
N LEU A 44 24.79 13.33 -5.94
CA LEU A 44 23.82 13.48 -4.85
C LEU A 44 24.51 13.25 -3.49
N MET A 45 25.27 12.16 -3.36
CA MET A 45 25.94 11.77 -2.12
C MET A 45 26.91 12.83 -1.59
N ASP A 46 27.60 13.55 -2.48
CA ASP A 46 28.46 14.67 -2.11
C ASP A 46 27.69 15.78 -1.36
N GLN A 47 26.41 15.98 -1.68
CA GLN A 47 25.56 16.99 -1.05
C GLN A 47 24.87 16.46 0.21
N VAL A 48 24.25 15.28 0.11
CA VAL A 48 23.40 14.75 1.19
C VAL A 48 24.21 14.11 2.33
N SER A 49 25.49 13.80 2.10
CA SER A 49 26.37 13.30 3.16
C SER A 49 26.58 14.31 4.29
N GLN A 50 26.60 15.60 3.96
CA GLN A 50 26.68 16.69 4.95
C GLN A 50 25.44 16.74 5.85
N VAL A 51 24.29 16.36 5.31
CA VAL A 51 23.00 16.36 6.00
C VAL A 51 22.78 15.04 6.77
N GLY A 52 23.68 14.07 6.64
CA GLY A 52 23.67 12.86 7.46
C GLY A 52 23.34 11.57 6.72
N VAL A 53 23.27 11.57 5.39
CA VAL A 53 23.26 10.34 4.60
C VAL A 53 24.65 9.69 4.65
N VAL A 54 24.72 8.41 5.00
CA VAL A 54 25.99 7.71 5.26
C VAL A 54 26.33 6.67 4.19
N ASN A 55 25.33 6.13 3.49
CA ASN A 55 25.54 5.12 2.46
C ASN A 55 24.34 5.04 1.52
N TYR A 56 24.48 4.28 0.43
CA TYR A 56 23.37 3.93 -0.45
C TYR A 56 23.47 2.50 -0.97
N GLN A 57 22.34 1.97 -1.44
CA GLN A 57 22.22 0.71 -2.18
C GLN A 57 21.48 0.97 -3.50
N THR A 58 21.92 0.34 -4.59
CA THR A 58 21.20 0.40 -5.86
C THR A 58 20.00 -0.54 -5.82
N VAL A 59 18.79 0.00 -6.03
CA VAL A 59 17.54 -0.77 -6.12
C VAL A 59 17.18 -1.04 -7.57
N SER A 60 17.35 -0.05 -8.45
CA SER A 60 17.20 -0.21 -9.89
C SER A 60 18.11 0.72 -10.66
N ALA A 61 19.15 0.17 -11.29
CA ALA A 61 20.04 0.96 -12.14
C ALA A 61 19.30 1.53 -13.36
N ARG A 62 18.38 0.76 -13.96
CA ARG A 62 17.61 1.17 -15.15
C ARG A 62 16.73 2.40 -14.90
N PHE A 63 16.14 2.46 -13.70
CA PHE A 63 15.25 3.55 -13.29
C PHE A 63 15.94 4.58 -12.38
N GLN A 64 17.24 4.44 -12.13
CA GLN A 64 18.02 5.27 -11.19
C GLN A 64 17.37 5.38 -9.81
N ILE A 65 16.94 4.25 -9.27
CA ILE A 65 16.35 4.16 -7.94
C ILE A 65 17.40 3.62 -6.97
N PHE A 66 17.60 4.36 -5.88
CA PHE A 66 18.57 4.05 -4.83
C PHE A 66 17.89 4.10 -3.47
N LEU A 67 18.34 3.24 -2.56
CA LEU A 67 18.01 3.28 -1.15
C LEU A 67 19.13 4.01 -0.42
N LEU A 68 18.82 5.11 0.24
CA LEU A 68 19.74 5.91 1.05
C LEU A 68 19.63 5.50 2.51
N PHE A 69 20.78 5.37 3.18
CA PHE A 69 20.88 5.15 4.62
C PHE A 69 21.32 6.45 5.28
N PHE A 70 20.61 6.92 6.31
CA PHE A 70 20.93 8.16 7.01
C PHE A 70 20.92 8.00 8.52
N ASN A 71 21.67 8.86 9.21
CA ASN A 71 21.74 8.87 10.65
C ASN A 71 20.62 9.77 11.23
N GLU A 72 19.66 9.14 11.89
CA GLU A 72 18.52 9.84 12.52
C GLU A 72 18.91 10.79 13.66
N SER A 73 20.09 10.62 14.25
CA SER A 73 20.62 11.57 15.23
C SER A 73 21.14 12.86 14.58
N LYS A 74 21.34 12.88 13.25
CA LYS A 74 21.83 14.05 12.50
C LYS A 74 20.72 14.76 11.71
N THR A 75 19.78 14.01 11.14
CA THR A 75 18.65 14.59 10.40
C THR A 75 17.39 13.74 10.60
N SER A 76 16.24 14.39 10.58
CA SER A 76 14.95 13.69 10.60
C SER A 76 14.57 13.20 9.20
N ARG A 77 13.75 12.15 9.13
CA ARG A 77 13.19 11.66 7.85
C ARG A 77 12.50 12.77 7.06
N GLN A 78 11.69 13.59 7.74
CA GLN A 78 10.91 14.65 7.10
C GLN A 78 11.81 15.75 6.54
N GLU A 79 12.86 16.12 7.25
CA GLU A 79 13.83 17.12 6.81
C GLU A 79 14.64 16.63 5.61
N LEU A 80 15.14 15.39 5.66
CA LEU A 80 15.86 14.79 4.54
C LEU A 80 14.95 14.61 3.32
N LEU A 81 13.69 14.19 3.52
CA LEU A 81 12.72 14.06 2.44
C LEU A 81 12.44 15.42 1.78
N SER A 82 12.24 16.46 2.57
CA SER A 82 12.09 17.83 2.07
C SER A 82 13.33 18.28 1.29
N THR A 83 14.52 17.97 1.79
CA THR A 83 15.79 18.30 1.10
C THR A 83 15.87 17.59 -0.26
N LEU A 84 15.56 16.30 -0.31
CA LEU A 84 15.59 15.50 -1.53
C LEU A 84 14.55 15.97 -2.54
N LEU A 85 13.31 16.23 -2.10
CA LEU A 85 12.22 16.68 -2.99
C LEU A 85 12.48 18.07 -3.60
N ASN A 86 13.32 18.90 -2.97
CA ASN A 86 13.72 20.21 -3.49
C ASN A 86 15.00 20.14 -4.35
N HIS A 87 15.66 18.99 -4.47
CA HIS A 87 16.88 18.84 -5.25
C HIS A 87 16.55 18.65 -6.75
N GLU A 88 17.14 19.47 -7.62
CA GLU A 88 16.84 19.50 -9.07
C GLU A 88 17.02 18.14 -9.77
N GLY A 89 18.00 17.35 -9.33
CA GLY A 89 18.30 16.02 -9.85
C GLY A 89 17.45 14.86 -9.29
N VAL A 90 16.50 15.14 -8.40
CA VAL A 90 15.62 14.14 -7.79
C VAL A 90 14.25 14.19 -8.45
N VAL A 91 13.84 13.06 -9.03
CA VAL A 91 12.51 12.89 -9.65
C VAL A 91 11.47 12.57 -8.58
N ASN A 92 11.84 11.72 -7.61
CA ASN A 92 10.97 11.32 -6.52
C ASN A 92 11.80 10.92 -5.30
N ALA A 93 11.25 11.11 -4.10
CA ALA A 93 11.80 10.59 -2.86
C ALA A 93 10.66 10.13 -1.95
N GLN A 94 10.84 8.99 -1.27
CA GLN A 94 9.82 8.42 -0.40
C GLN A 94 10.43 7.58 0.74
N PRO A 95 9.70 7.36 1.83
CA PRO A 95 10.11 6.40 2.85
C PRO A 95 10.27 4.98 2.28
N ASN A 96 11.23 4.21 2.83
CA ASN A 96 11.27 2.79 2.55
C ASN A 96 10.17 2.08 3.38
N HIS A 97 9.07 1.70 2.75
CA HIS A 97 7.97 1.04 3.42
C HIS A 97 8.19 -0.47 3.52
N LEU A 98 7.93 -1.04 4.69
CA LEU A 98 7.80 -2.48 4.83
C LEU A 98 6.51 -2.90 4.14
N VAL A 99 6.64 -3.74 3.12
CA VAL A 99 5.50 -4.39 2.50
C VAL A 99 5.19 -5.67 3.26
N THR A 100 3.91 -5.92 3.47
CA THR A 100 3.40 -7.24 3.86
C THR A 100 2.69 -7.82 2.66
N GLU A 101 2.66 -9.15 2.56
CA GLU A 101 1.75 -9.80 1.63
C GLU A 101 0.32 -9.38 1.98
N ARG A 102 -0.49 -9.15 0.94
CA ARG A 102 -1.87 -8.64 1.11
C ARG A 102 -2.74 -9.66 1.83
N GLU A 103 -2.49 -10.95 1.60
CA GLU A 103 -3.13 -12.07 2.29
C GLU A 103 -2.05 -13.10 2.63
N PRO A 104 -1.89 -13.50 3.91
CA PRO A 104 -0.94 -14.55 4.30
C PRO A 104 -1.43 -15.96 3.94
N ASP A 105 -2.70 -16.08 3.58
CA ASP A 105 -3.31 -17.30 3.09
C ASP A 105 -3.27 -17.24 1.55
N GLU A 106 -2.87 -18.33 0.90
CA GLU A 106 -2.45 -18.44 -0.51
C GLU A 106 -3.50 -18.07 -1.57
N THR A 107 -4.61 -17.40 -1.21
CA THR A 107 -5.74 -17.07 -2.09
C THR A 107 -6.12 -15.58 -2.03
N CYS A 108 -6.16 -14.90 -3.17
CA CYS A 108 -6.64 -13.53 -3.32
C CYS A 108 -8.16 -13.48 -3.20
N LEU A 109 -8.67 -13.48 -1.96
CA LEU A 109 -10.10 -13.44 -1.69
C LEU A 109 -10.60 -11.99 -1.50
N PRO A 110 -11.81 -11.66 -2.01
CA PRO A 110 -12.43 -10.37 -1.76
C PRO A 110 -12.79 -10.15 -0.29
N ASP A 111 -12.72 -8.90 0.15
CA ASP A 111 -13.18 -8.43 1.47
C ASP A 111 -14.70 -8.14 1.52
N ASP A 112 -15.45 -8.59 0.51
CA ASP A 112 -16.91 -8.47 0.44
C ASP A 112 -17.58 -9.29 1.56
N PRO A 113 -18.37 -8.67 2.47
CA PRO A 113 -19.07 -9.36 3.55
C PRO A 113 -19.98 -10.52 3.08
N PHE A 114 -20.39 -10.52 1.82
CA PHE A 114 -21.26 -11.54 1.24
C PHE A 114 -20.51 -12.61 0.43
N PHE A 115 -19.18 -12.52 0.28
CA PHE A 115 -18.39 -13.44 -0.54
C PHE A 115 -18.64 -14.91 -0.16
N PHE A 116 -18.41 -15.27 1.11
CA PHE A 116 -18.59 -16.65 1.57
C PHE A 116 -20.04 -17.09 1.70
N SER A 117 -20.98 -16.16 1.91
CA SER A 117 -22.38 -16.50 2.21
C SER A 117 -23.26 -16.58 0.97
N SER A 118 -22.98 -15.77 -0.05
CA SER A 118 -23.89 -15.55 -1.18
C SER A 118 -23.25 -15.79 -2.56
N GLN A 119 -21.92 -15.79 -2.65
CA GLN A 119 -21.21 -15.91 -3.94
C GLN A 119 -20.64 -17.32 -4.15
N TRP A 120 -21.47 -18.35 -3.91
CA TRP A 120 -21.08 -19.76 -4.07
C TRP A 120 -20.47 -20.06 -5.44
N SER A 121 -20.92 -19.37 -6.49
CA SER A 121 -20.45 -19.57 -7.86
C SER A 121 -18.97 -19.16 -8.06
N LEU A 122 -18.40 -18.37 -7.14
CA LEU A 122 -17.03 -17.90 -7.17
C LEU A 122 -16.11 -18.69 -6.22
N LEU A 123 -16.68 -19.20 -5.12
CA LEU A 123 -16.03 -20.11 -4.18
C LEU A 123 -17.08 -20.96 -3.45
N ASN A 124 -17.18 -22.24 -3.81
CA ASN A 124 -18.11 -23.20 -3.24
C ASN A 124 -17.39 -24.10 -2.23
N THR A 125 -17.62 -23.81 -0.95
CA THR A 125 -17.13 -24.60 0.19
C THR A 125 -18.15 -25.65 0.67
N GLY A 126 -19.25 -25.84 -0.07
CA GLY A 126 -20.38 -26.66 0.34
C GLY A 126 -21.49 -25.88 1.05
N GLN A 127 -21.55 -24.55 0.85
CA GLN A 127 -22.58 -23.71 1.46
C GLN A 127 -23.97 -24.22 1.11
N GLY A 128 -24.91 -24.13 2.06
CA GLY A 128 -26.29 -24.58 1.87
C GLY A 128 -26.45 -26.09 1.64
N GLY A 129 -25.42 -26.91 1.88
CA GLY A 129 -25.46 -28.36 1.64
C GLY A 129 -25.16 -28.78 0.19
N GLY A 130 -24.60 -27.88 -0.61
CA GLY A 130 -24.13 -28.17 -1.97
C GLY A 130 -22.88 -29.04 -2.00
N LEU A 131 -22.51 -29.52 -3.20
CA LEU A 131 -21.24 -30.22 -3.43
C LEU A 131 -20.09 -29.19 -3.42
N PRO A 132 -19.11 -29.28 -2.49
CA PRO A 132 -17.95 -28.40 -2.49
C PRO A 132 -17.15 -28.47 -3.80
N GLY A 133 -16.60 -27.34 -4.24
CA GLY A 133 -15.80 -27.21 -5.46
C GLY A 133 -16.59 -27.22 -6.76
N ALA A 134 -17.93 -27.25 -6.70
CA ALA A 134 -18.78 -27.05 -7.88
C ALA A 134 -18.98 -25.54 -8.13
N ASP A 135 -17.91 -24.83 -8.44
CA ASP A 135 -17.88 -23.41 -8.80
C ASP A 135 -17.04 -23.18 -10.08
N ILE A 136 -16.74 -21.92 -10.44
CA ILE A 136 -15.98 -21.59 -11.66
C ILE A 136 -14.46 -21.45 -11.42
N ASP A 137 -13.97 -21.84 -10.25
CA ASP A 137 -12.57 -21.71 -9.80
C ASP A 137 -12.05 -20.26 -9.84
N ALA A 138 -12.92 -19.29 -9.54
CA ALA A 138 -12.58 -17.86 -9.65
C ALA A 138 -11.45 -17.46 -8.69
N SER A 139 -11.48 -17.92 -7.44
CA SER A 139 -10.45 -17.60 -6.45
C SER A 139 -9.06 -18.06 -6.89
N SER A 140 -8.94 -19.27 -7.42
CA SER A 140 -7.67 -19.78 -7.95
C SER A 140 -7.20 -19.04 -9.19
N ALA A 141 -8.13 -18.55 -10.02
CA ALA A 141 -7.77 -17.70 -11.16
C ALA A 141 -7.24 -16.33 -10.71
N TRP A 142 -7.79 -15.74 -9.65
CA TRP A 142 -7.37 -14.45 -9.12
C TRP A 142 -5.95 -14.45 -8.53
N ASP A 143 -5.47 -15.61 -8.07
CA ASP A 143 -4.07 -15.80 -7.68
C ASP A 143 -3.10 -15.62 -8.85
N LEU A 144 -3.55 -15.88 -10.07
CA LEU A 144 -2.79 -15.63 -11.30
C LEU A 144 -2.96 -14.18 -11.78
N THR A 145 -4.21 -13.72 -11.90
CA THR A 145 -4.54 -12.35 -12.30
C THR A 145 -6.02 -12.04 -12.06
N THR A 146 -6.32 -10.80 -11.70
CA THR A 146 -7.69 -10.27 -11.63
C THR A 146 -8.10 -9.50 -12.89
N GLY A 147 -7.26 -9.52 -13.94
CA GLY A 147 -7.50 -8.87 -15.22
C GLY A 147 -6.44 -7.83 -15.59
N GLY A 148 -6.85 -6.76 -16.25
CA GLY A 148 -5.94 -5.67 -16.65
C GLY A 148 -5.23 -5.92 -17.97
N ILE A 149 -4.00 -6.46 -17.91
CA ILE A 149 -3.12 -6.61 -19.08
C ILE A 149 -2.84 -8.09 -19.35
N THR A 150 -2.91 -8.51 -20.61
CA THR A 150 -2.57 -9.88 -21.03
C THR A 150 -1.06 -10.13 -20.97
N ALA A 151 -0.65 -11.40 -21.07
CA ALA A 151 0.77 -11.77 -21.15
C ALA A 151 1.53 -11.10 -22.32
N LEU A 152 0.82 -10.56 -23.33
CA LEU A 152 1.40 -9.87 -24.50
C LEU A 152 1.42 -8.35 -24.36
N GLY A 153 0.89 -7.79 -23.26
CA GLY A 153 0.84 -6.35 -23.06
C GLY A 153 -0.46 -5.66 -23.52
N ASP A 154 -1.45 -6.42 -23.98
CA ASP A 154 -2.73 -5.87 -24.42
C ASP A 154 -3.67 -5.61 -23.24
N THR A 155 -4.48 -4.56 -23.30
CA THR A 155 -5.52 -4.28 -22.29
C THR A 155 -6.76 -5.15 -22.52
N ILE A 156 -7.27 -5.77 -21.47
CA ILE A 156 -8.53 -6.54 -21.49
C ILE A 156 -9.71 -5.56 -21.46
N ILE A 157 -10.59 -5.63 -22.46
CA ILE A 157 -11.81 -4.82 -22.56
C ILE A 157 -13.02 -5.75 -22.66
N ILE A 158 -14.04 -5.52 -21.82
CA ILE A 158 -15.30 -6.27 -21.82
C ILE A 158 -16.42 -5.32 -22.25
N ALA A 159 -17.13 -5.65 -23.33
CA ALA A 159 -18.32 -4.93 -23.76
C ALA A 159 -19.55 -5.77 -23.40
N ILE A 160 -20.46 -5.16 -22.63
CA ILE A 160 -21.75 -5.76 -22.26
C ILE A 160 -22.82 -5.00 -23.04
N VAL A 161 -23.59 -5.72 -23.85
CA VAL A 161 -24.79 -5.19 -24.52
C VAL A 161 -25.97 -5.92 -23.89
N ASP A 162 -26.72 -5.20 -23.09
CA ASP A 162 -27.89 -5.65 -22.33
C ASP A 162 -29.12 -4.81 -22.73
#